data_AF-A0AAW7RZ41-F1
#
_entry.id   AF-A0AAW7RZ41-F1
#
_cell.length_a   1.000
_cell.length_b   1.000
_cell.length_c   1.000
_cell.angle_alpha   90.00
_cell.angle_beta   90.00
_cell.angle_gamma   90.00
#
_symmetry.space_group_name_H-M   'P 1'
#
loop_
_entity.id
_entity.type
_entity.pdbx_description
1 polymer ?
#
loop_
_entity_poly.entity_id
_entity_poly.type
_entity_poly.pdbx_seq_one_letter_code
_entity_poly.pdbx_strand_id
1 'polypeptide(L)'
;MKQRAPSQPKARMPAGPLRHVDDRRPGYTRRPLRNGFAYYGPDGVRVRDADEIARINALAIPPAYTDVWICMDPRGHLQATGRDARGRKQYRYHPLWRETRDANKYARMAAFARALPRIRARVTRDLALPGMPRDKVVATIVRLLDTTLARIGNTEYARENGSYGLTTLRKRHVKIQPGQVQLRFAGKSGIEHDVTVDDARVARIVRRCAELPGHELFQYVDDDGVRHPVGSSDVNDYLREAGGADFTAKDYRTWAGSVHALGLLRRTEHRGVTHARKQIVETVRAVAELLRNTPAVCRRCYIHPAVLDAFEAGTLAALAVRRTPRGLRVDEAAFVALLRSARRRMGT
;
A
#
# COMPACT_ATOMS: atom_id res chain seq x y z
N MET A 1 -18.30 -37.81 22.89
CA MET A 1 -17.81 -36.62 23.63
C MET A 1 -16.36 -36.33 23.22
N LYS A 2 -16.12 -35.33 22.37
CA LYS A 2 -14.76 -34.87 22.01
C LYS A 2 -14.40 -33.70 22.94
N GLN A 3 -13.44 -33.93 23.82
CA GLN A 3 -12.92 -32.93 24.76
C GLN A 3 -12.34 -31.73 24.00
N ARG A 4 -12.86 -30.53 24.30
CA ARG A 4 -12.29 -29.26 23.84
C ARG A 4 -10.94 -29.07 24.52
N ALA A 5 -9.90 -28.82 23.72
CA ALA A 5 -8.61 -28.35 24.23
C ALA A 5 -8.80 -27.02 25.00
N PRO A 6 -8.14 -26.81 26.15
CA PRO A 6 -8.26 -25.60 26.94
C PRO A 6 -7.73 -24.39 26.16
N SER A 7 -8.49 -23.30 26.14
CA SER A 7 -8.07 -22.02 25.57
C SER A 7 -6.89 -21.48 26.37
N GLN A 8 -5.71 -21.38 25.74
CA GLN A 8 -4.54 -20.77 26.37
C GLN A 8 -4.82 -19.30 26.75
N PRO A 9 -4.34 -18.83 27.91
CA PRO A 9 -4.51 -17.44 28.33
C PRO A 9 -3.82 -16.50 27.31
N LYS A 10 -4.52 -15.45 26.90
CA LYS A 10 -3.93 -14.39 26.07
C LYS A 10 -2.86 -13.67 26.90
N ALA A 11 -1.59 -13.99 26.65
CA ALA A 11 -0.46 -13.24 27.21
C ALA A 11 -0.63 -11.74 26.88
N ARG A 12 -0.65 -10.92 27.92
CA ARG A 12 -0.90 -9.48 27.83
C ARG A 12 0.43 -8.81 27.47
N MET A 13 0.55 -8.31 26.24
CA MET A 13 1.76 -7.57 25.83
C MET A 13 1.88 -6.27 26.66
N PRO A 14 3.08 -5.88 27.11
CA PRO A 14 3.26 -4.73 27.99
C PRO A 14 2.83 -3.42 27.31
N ALA A 15 2.12 -2.57 28.07
CA ALA A 15 1.71 -1.24 27.61
C ALA A 15 2.89 -0.24 27.72
N GLY A 16 3.19 0.48 26.64
CA GLY A 16 4.26 1.48 26.59
C GLY A 16 4.64 1.86 25.14
N PRO A 17 5.49 2.90 24.94
CA PRO A 17 5.93 3.30 23.61
C PRO A 17 6.73 2.19 22.92
N LEU A 18 6.42 1.95 21.64
CA LEU A 18 7.08 0.91 20.84
C LEU A 18 8.51 1.31 20.48
N ARG A 19 9.38 0.30 20.38
CA ARG A 19 10.79 0.46 20.00
C ARG A 19 11.01 0.04 18.55
N HIS A 20 11.79 0.83 17.83
CA HIS A 20 12.18 0.46 16.47
C HIS A 20 13.26 -0.64 16.53
N VAL A 21 13.00 -1.81 15.93
CA VAL A 21 13.87 -2.99 15.94
C VAL A 21 13.93 -3.55 14.53
N ASP A 22 15.11 -3.97 14.11
CA ASP A 22 15.35 -4.64 12.82
C ASP A 22 15.84 -6.07 13.06
N ASP A 23 15.57 -6.96 12.12
CA ASP A 23 15.84 -8.39 12.27
C ASP A 23 17.28 -8.82 11.93
N ARG A 24 18.15 -7.84 11.65
CA ARG A 24 19.61 -8.04 11.66
C ARG A 24 20.21 -8.06 13.06
N ARG A 25 19.44 -7.63 14.07
CA ARG A 25 19.87 -7.66 15.48
C ARG A 25 19.74 -9.07 16.06
N PRO A 26 20.46 -9.40 17.14
CA PRO A 26 20.25 -10.66 17.85
C PRO A 26 18.77 -10.87 18.22
N GLY A 27 18.28 -12.09 18.04
CA GLY A 27 16.90 -12.48 18.32
C GLY A 27 16.81 -13.96 18.64
N TYR A 28 15.64 -14.40 19.14
CA TYR A 28 15.42 -15.83 19.32
C TYR A 28 15.26 -16.52 17.98
N THR A 29 15.71 -17.77 17.94
CA THR A 29 15.45 -18.70 16.85
C THR A 29 14.46 -19.77 17.29
N ARG A 30 13.86 -20.47 16.32
CA ARG A 30 12.87 -21.52 16.56
C ARG A 30 13.37 -22.84 15.97
N ARG A 31 13.28 -23.93 16.74
CA ARG A 31 13.57 -25.30 16.26
C ARG A 31 12.38 -26.23 16.51
N PRO A 32 12.07 -27.14 15.57
CA PRO A 32 10.98 -28.10 15.74
C PRO A 32 11.27 -29.11 16.86
N LEU A 33 10.21 -29.56 17.53
CA LEU A 33 10.18 -30.68 18.47
C LEU A 33 9.08 -31.66 18.07
N ARG A 34 9.07 -32.87 18.66
CA ARG A 34 8.03 -33.89 18.41
C ARG A 34 6.60 -33.33 18.51
N ASN A 35 6.33 -32.46 19.50
CA ASN A 35 5.01 -31.88 19.76
C ASN A 35 5.04 -30.33 19.85
N GLY A 36 5.71 -29.66 18.91
CA GLY A 36 5.70 -28.20 18.82
C GLY A 36 7.05 -27.60 18.48
N PHE A 37 7.42 -26.51 19.16
CA PHE A 37 8.67 -25.80 18.93
C PHE A 37 9.38 -25.45 20.23
N ALA A 38 10.71 -25.41 20.19
CA ALA A 38 11.54 -24.79 21.21
C ALA A 38 12.19 -23.52 20.67
N TYR A 39 12.39 -22.55 21.56
CA TYR A 39 13.02 -21.27 21.27
C TYR A 39 14.40 -21.20 21.89
N TYR A 40 15.32 -20.53 21.21
CA TYR A 40 16.73 -20.45 21.60
C TYR A 40 17.21 -19.01 21.50
N GLY A 41 17.96 -18.56 22.51
CA GLY A 41 18.65 -17.28 22.54
C GLY A 41 19.73 -17.14 21.47
N PRO A 42 20.27 -15.93 21.27
CA PRO A 42 21.41 -15.70 20.38
C PRO A 42 22.67 -16.49 20.79
N ASP A 43 22.79 -16.80 22.07
CA ASP A 43 23.83 -17.64 22.68
C ASP A 43 23.60 -19.15 22.47
N GLY A 44 22.48 -19.53 21.84
CA GLY A 44 22.08 -20.93 21.65
C GLY A 44 21.47 -21.57 22.89
N VAL A 45 21.24 -20.84 23.97
CA VAL A 45 20.62 -21.36 25.20
C VAL A 45 19.11 -21.45 25.01
N ARG A 46 18.53 -22.57 25.47
CA ARG A 46 17.09 -22.80 25.37
C ARG A 46 16.32 -21.85 26.28
N VAL A 47 15.35 -21.13 25.71
CA VAL A 47 14.40 -20.31 26.48
C VAL A 47 13.49 -21.25 27.28
N ARG A 48 13.48 -21.10 28.60
CA ARG A 48 12.64 -21.87 29.55
C ARG A 48 11.62 -21.00 30.29
N ASP A 49 11.74 -19.68 30.18
CA ASP A 49 10.81 -18.73 30.77
C ASP A 49 9.40 -18.93 30.17
N ALA A 50 8.43 -19.24 31.03
CA ALA A 50 7.07 -19.57 30.62
C ALA A 50 6.32 -18.37 30.02
N ASP A 51 6.55 -17.16 30.54
CA ASP A 51 5.91 -15.94 30.05
C ASP A 51 6.45 -15.57 28.68
N GLU A 52 7.77 -15.72 28.48
CA GLU A 52 8.41 -15.48 27.19
C GLU A 52 7.98 -16.49 26.14
N ILE A 53 7.87 -17.78 26.50
CA ILE A 53 7.31 -18.81 25.62
C ILE A 53 5.86 -18.50 25.25
N ALA A 54 5.01 -18.12 26.22
CA ALA A 54 3.62 -17.76 25.97
C ALA A 54 3.51 -16.55 25.03
N ARG A 55 4.37 -15.55 25.22
CA ARG A 55 4.48 -14.37 24.35
C ARG A 55 4.80 -14.74 22.91
N ILE A 56 5.82 -15.58 22.70
CA ILE A 56 6.25 -16.00 21.36
C ILE A 56 5.16 -16.85 20.70
N ASN A 57 4.52 -17.75 21.44
CA ASN A 57 3.39 -18.54 20.94
C ASN A 57 2.22 -17.67 20.47
N ALA A 58 1.92 -16.58 21.20
CA ALA A 58 0.86 -15.64 20.83
C ALA A 58 1.11 -14.91 19.49
N LEU A 59 2.35 -14.87 19.00
CA LEU A 59 2.68 -14.32 17.67
C LEU A 59 2.12 -15.16 16.51
N ALA A 60 1.72 -16.41 16.79
CA ALA A 60 1.17 -17.35 15.81
C ALA A 60 2.04 -17.42 14.53
N ILE A 61 3.34 -17.67 14.73
CA ILE A 61 4.31 -17.85 13.63
C ILE A 61 3.99 -19.20 12.97
N PRO A 62 3.60 -19.24 11.69
CA PRO A 62 3.17 -20.47 11.03
C PRO A 62 4.24 -21.57 11.15
N PRO A 63 3.83 -22.83 11.38
CA PRO A 63 4.78 -23.93 11.61
C PRO A 63 5.67 -24.19 10.39
N ALA A 64 5.16 -23.96 9.18
CA ALA A 64 5.89 -24.14 7.93
C ALA A 64 6.95 -23.06 7.64
N TYR A 65 7.09 -22.03 8.48
CA TYR A 65 8.08 -20.98 8.23
C TYR A 65 9.49 -21.42 8.62
N THR A 66 10.46 -21.19 7.73
CA THR A 66 11.91 -21.38 7.94
C THR A 66 12.59 -20.05 8.26
N ASP A 67 13.88 -20.07 8.60
CA ASP A 67 14.68 -18.87 8.92
C ASP A 67 13.99 -17.89 9.88
N VAL A 68 13.42 -18.43 10.96
CA VAL A 68 12.61 -17.65 11.90
C VAL A 68 13.50 -16.86 12.84
N TRP A 69 13.34 -15.53 12.81
CA TRP A 69 13.88 -14.60 13.78
C TRP A 69 12.75 -14.05 14.65
N ILE A 70 12.95 -13.97 15.96
CA ILE A 70 11.96 -13.49 16.92
C ILE A 70 12.59 -12.41 17.79
N CYS A 71 11.92 -11.27 17.93
CA CYS A 71 12.39 -10.15 18.72
C CYS A 71 12.41 -10.49 20.23
N MET A 72 13.52 -10.18 20.89
CA MET A 72 13.66 -10.34 22.34
C MET A 72 12.98 -9.23 23.13
N ASP A 73 12.78 -8.05 22.53
CA ASP A 73 12.06 -6.96 23.19
C ASP A 73 10.55 -7.10 22.91
N PRO A 74 9.70 -7.33 23.93
CA PRO A 74 8.26 -7.39 23.75
C PRO A 74 7.67 -6.09 23.21
N ARG A 75 8.36 -4.94 23.35
CA ARG A 75 7.96 -3.64 22.80
C ARG A 75 8.52 -3.36 21.41
N GLY A 76 9.30 -4.28 20.83
CA GLY A 76 9.80 -4.15 19.47
C GLY A 76 8.65 -4.11 18.46
N HIS A 77 8.60 -3.09 17.60
CA HIS A 77 7.49 -2.98 16.65
C HIS A 77 7.42 -4.17 15.68
N LEU A 78 8.57 -4.69 15.26
CA LEU A 78 8.73 -5.96 14.58
C LEU A 78 8.95 -7.05 15.64
N GLN A 79 8.07 -8.03 15.67
CA GLN A 79 8.06 -9.09 16.67
C GLN A 79 8.64 -10.41 16.16
N ALA A 80 8.47 -10.73 14.88
CA ALA A 80 9.16 -11.86 14.25
C ALA A 80 9.23 -11.72 12.73
N THR A 81 10.19 -12.40 12.14
CA THR A 81 10.27 -12.66 10.70
C THR A 81 10.49 -14.15 10.45
N GLY A 82 10.21 -14.59 9.23
CA GLY A 82 10.47 -15.95 8.77
C GLY A 82 10.20 -16.08 7.28
N ARG A 83 10.66 -17.15 6.65
CA ARG A 83 10.41 -17.43 5.23
C ARG A 83 9.26 -18.41 5.09
N ASP A 84 8.31 -18.10 4.21
CA ASP A 84 7.24 -19.05 3.89
C ASP A 84 7.71 -20.16 2.94
N ALA A 85 6.80 -21.08 2.59
CA ALA A 85 7.08 -22.21 1.68
C ALA A 85 7.56 -21.79 0.27
N ARG A 86 7.44 -20.49 -0.09
CA ARG A 86 7.96 -19.92 -1.33
C ARG A 86 9.25 -19.11 -1.10
N GLY A 87 9.90 -19.24 0.06
CA GLY A 87 11.11 -18.50 0.41
C GLY A 87 10.90 -17.02 0.75
N ARG A 88 9.65 -16.52 0.69
CA ARG A 88 9.34 -15.10 0.86
C ARG A 88 9.44 -14.71 2.33
N LYS A 89 10.14 -13.62 2.61
CA LYS A 89 10.23 -13.07 3.97
C LYS A 89 8.89 -12.51 4.43
N GLN A 90 8.37 -13.06 5.51
CA GLN A 90 7.12 -12.71 6.15
C GLN A 90 7.40 -12.05 7.50
N TYR A 91 6.50 -11.15 7.90
CA TYR A 91 6.67 -10.32 9.09
C TYR A 91 5.51 -10.54 10.06
N ARG A 92 5.81 -10.47 11.36
CA ARG A 92 4.86 -10.37 12.46
C ARG A 92 5.20 -9.10 13.22
N TYR A 93 4.23 -8.21 13.35
CA TYR A 93 4.39 -6.93 14.03
C TYR A 93 3.63 -6.96 15.37
N HIS A 94 4.10 -6.15 16.31
CA HIS A 94 3.39 -5.90 17.57
C HIS A 94 1.94 -5.42 17.30
N PRO A 95 0.93 -5.82 18.08
CA PRO A 95 -0.46 -5.37 17.87
C PRO A 95 -0.58 -3.84 17.84
N LEU A 96 0.01 -3.16 18.82
CA LEU A 96 0.05 -1.69 18.88
C LEU A 96 0.76 -1.05 17.67
N TRP A 97 1.69 -1.75 16.99
CA TRP A 97 2.34 -1.20 15.80
C TRP A 97 1.32 -0.95 14.69
N ARG A 98 0.27 -1.77 14.61
CA ARG A 98 -0.82 -1.59 13.66
C ARG A 98 -1.60 -0.32 13.98
N GLU A 99 -1.90 -0.07 15.25
CA GLU A 99 -2.62 1.13 15.71
C GLU A 99 -1.79 2.41 15.54
N THR A 100 -0.51 2.39 15.90
CA THR A 100 0.40 3.53 15.68
C THR A 100 0.64 3.79 14.18
N ARG A 101 0.73 2.73 13.35
CA ARG A 101 0.80 2.88 11.88
C ARG A 101 -0.49 3.38 11.28
N ASP A 102 -1.66 2.98 11.77
CA ASP A 102 -2.94 3.44 11.24
C ASP A 102 -3.15 4.92 11.58
N ALA A 103 -2.84 5.35 12.81
CA ALA A 103 -2.81 6.77 13.19
C ALA A 103 -1.82 7.59 12.32
N ASN A 104 -0.60 7.07 12.13
CA ASN A 104 0.42 7.70 11.29
C ASN A 104 0.05 7.71 9.80
N LYS A 105 -0.66 6.69 9.30
CA LYS A 105 -1.12 6.58 7.92
C LYS A 105 -2.15 7.66 7.59
N TYR A 106 -3.03 8.00 8.53
CA TYR A 106 -4.01 9.07 8.33
C TYR A 106 -3.37 10.47 8.36
N ALA A 107 -2.43 10.71 9.29
CA ALA A 107 -1.62 11.91 9.26
C ALA A 107 -0.81 12.06 7.95
N ARG A 108 -0.32 10.93 7.43
CA ARG A 108 0.41 10.83 6.16
C ARG A 108 -0.47 11.16 4.94
N MET A 109 -1.78 10.88 4.95
CA MET A 109 -2.68 11.30 3.86
C MET A 109 -2.79 12.83 3.76
N ALA A 110 -2.84 13.54 4.88
CA ALA A 110 -2.84 15.00 4.87
C ALA A 110 -1.50 15.58 4.39
N ALA A 111 -0.38 14.92 4.69
CA ALA A 111 0.93 15.29 4.13
C ALA A 111 1.00 15.01 2.63
N PHE A 112 0.50 13.85 2.19
CA PHE A 112 0.44 13.47 0.78
C PHE A 112 -0.41 14.46 -0.03
N ALA A 113 -1.54 14.92 0.52
CA ALA A 113 -2.38 15.94 -0.12
C ALA A 113 -1.63 17.24 -0.44
N ARG A 114 -0.69 17.64 0.43
CA ARG A 114 0.16 18.82 0.22
C ARG A 114 1.26 18.56 -0.82
N ALA A 115 1.78 17.34 -0.88
CA ALA A 115 2.84 16.96 -1.80
C ALA A 115 2.33 16.65 -3.22
N LEU A 116 1.10 16.15 -3.35
CA LEU A 116 0.54 15.66 -4.62
C LEU A 116 0.58 16.69 -5.76
N PRO A 117 0.23 17.99 -5.55
CA PRO A 117 0.38 19.00 -6.61
C PRO A 117 1.82 19.15 -7.09
N ARG A 118 2.80 19.11 -6.18
CA ARG A 118 4.23 19.19 -6.53
C ARG A 118 4.69 17.95 -7.30
N ILE A 119 4.26 16.77 -6.86
CA ILE A 119 4.57 15.51 -7.58
C ILE A 119 3.99 15.55 -9.00
N ARG A 120 2.73 15.98 -9.17
CA ARG A 120 2.08 16.11 -10.49
C ARG A 120 2.74 17.16 -11.37
N ALA A 121 3.24 18.25 -10.78
CA ALA A 121 4.01 19.27 -11.51
C ALA A 121 5.35 18.71 -12.01
N ARG A 122 6.09 17.99 -11.15
CA ARG A 122 7.33 17.27 -11.53
C ARG A 122 7.07 16.27 -12.66
N VAL A 123 6.05 15.43 -12.52
CA VAL A 123 5.64 14.48 -13.58
C VAL A 123 5.35 15.19 -14.89
N THR A 124 4.58 16.29 -14.86
CA THR A 124 4.27 17.04 -16.09
C THR A 124 5.52 17.57 -16.79
N ARG A 125 6.49 18.08 -16.01
CA ARG A 125 7.78 18.56 -16.51
C ARG A 125 8.61 17.41 -17.10
N ASP A 126 8.75 16.31 -16.37
CA ASP A 126 9.65 15.23 -16.76
C ASP A 126 9.12 14.45 -17.97
N LEU A 127 7.78 14.36 -18.11
CA LEU A 127 7.14 13.88 -19.33
C LEU A 127 7.46 14.75 -20.57
N ALA A 128 7.85 16.02 -20.38
CA ALA A 128 8.17 16.97 -21.43
C ALA A 128 9.67 17.04 -21.79
N LEU A 129 10.54 16.30 -21.09
CA LEU A 129 11.98 16.27 -21.40
C LEU A 129 12.23 15.89 -22.88
N PRO A 130 13.39 16.22 -23.48
CA PRO A 130 13.81 15.60 -24.74
C PRO A 130 14.22 14.12 -24.54
N GLY A 131 14.46 13.36 -25.62
CA GLY A 131 15.02 12.00 -25.52
C GLY A 131 14.12 10.94 -24.83
N MET A 132 14.72 9.92 -24.19
CA MET A 132 14.06 8.95 -23.29
C MET A 132 14.88 8.74 -22.00
N PRO A 133 15.19 9.82 -21.24
CA PRO A 133 15.93 9.66 -19.99
C PRO A 133 15.11 8.88 -18.96
N ARG A 134 15.80 8.29 -17.97
CA ARG A 134 15.21 7.56 -16.84
C ARG A 134 13.99 8.27 -16.26
N ASP A 135 14.13 9.55 -15.92
CA ASP A 135 13.08 10.35 -15.27
C ASP A 135 11.81 10.44 -16.10
N LYS A 136 11.90 10.48 -17.44
CA LYS A 136 10.70 10.48 -18.29
C LYS A 136 9.97 9.15 -18.22
N VAL A 137 10.69 8.03 -18.24
CA VAL A 137 10.11 6.69 -18.16
C VAL A 137 9.46 6.48 -16.79
N VAL A 138 10.15 6.88 -15.71
CA VAL A 138 9.61 6.80 -14.34
C VAL A 138 8.40 7.73 -14.17
N ALA A 139 8.44 8.97 -14.66
CA ALA A 139 7.30 9.88 -14.65
C ALA A 139 6.08 9.32 -15.40
N THR A 140 6.31 8.57 -16.49
CA THR A 140 5.25 7.86 -17.22
C THR A 140 4.59 6.80 -16.35
N ILE A 141 5.37 6.01 -15.60
CA ILE A 141 4.84 5.04 -14.64
C ILE A 141 4.07 5.73 -13.51
N VAL A 142 4.55 6.86 -12.99
CA VAL A 142 3.83 7.62 -11.95
C VAL A 142 2.52 8.21 -12.50
N ARG A 143 2.50 8.69 -13.74
CA ARG A 143 1.26 9.13 -14.41
C ARG A 143 0.27 7.97 -14.53
N LEU A 144 0.72 6.80 -14.96
CA LEU A 144 -0.11 5.58 -15.04
C LEU A 144 -0.60 5.14 -13.65
N LEU A 145 0.21 5.26 -12.61
CA LEU A 145 -0.19 5.01 -11.23
C LEU A 145 -1.33 5.96 -10.79
N ASP A 146 -1.19 7.26 -11.05
CA ASP A 146 -2.16 8.30 -10.66
C ASP A 146 -3.49 8.15 -11.42
N THR A 147 -3.47 7.67 -12.67
CA THR A 147 -4.69 7.50 -13.48
C THR A 147 -5.36 6.14 -13.28
N THR A 148 -4.60 5.05 -13.24
CA THR A 148 -5.14 3.68 -13.22
C THR A 148 -5.26 3.08 -11.82
N LEU A 149 -4.53 3.65 -10.86
CA LEU A 149 -4.36 3.10 -9.51
C LEU A 149 -3.81 1.68 -9.48
N ALA A 150 -3.23 1.19 -10.60
CA ALA A 150 -2.59 -0.11 -10.65
C ALA A 150 -1.43 -0.18 -9.63
N ARG A 151 -1.15 -1.40 -9.16
CA ARG A 151 -0.01 -1.59 -8.25
C ARG A 151 1.29 -1.44 -9.05
N ILE A 152 2.31 -0.87 -8.44
CA ILE A 152 3.65 -0.78 -9.06
C ILE A 152 4.20 -2.16 -9.41
N GLY A 153 4.00 -3.15 -8.53
CA GLY A 153 4.55 -4.48 -8.73
C GLY A 153 6.00 -4.57 -8.27
N ASN A 154 6.52 -5.78 -8.17
CA ASN A 154 7.92 -6.05 -7.87
C ASN A 154 8.31 -7.25 -8.74
N THR A 155 9.42 -7.11 -9.45
CA THR A 155 9.96 -8.05 -10.43
C THR A 155 10.16 -9.45 -9.85
N GLU A 156 10.57 -9.53 -8.58
CA GLU A 156 10.75 -10.80 -7.84
C GLU A 156 9.42 -11.56 -7.74
N TYR A 157 8.34 -10.87 -7.34
CA TYR A 157 7.01 -11.50 -7.23
C TYR A 157 6.34 -11.80 -8.56
N ALA A 158 6.68 -11.07 -9.63
CA ALA A 158 6.04 -11.23 -10.92
C ALA A 158 6.43 -12.54 -11.62
N ARG A 159 7.70 -12.96 -11.50
CA ARG A 159 8.20 -14.20 -12.11
C ARG A 159 7.59 -15.45 -11.46
N GLU A 160 7.43 -15.45 -10.14
CA GLU A 160 6.94 -16.61 -9.40
C GLU A 160 5.42 -16.81 -9.48
N ASN A 161 4.64 -15.72 -9.55
CA ASN A 161 3.19 -15.78 -9.36
C ASN A 161 2.38 -15.50 -10.63
N GLY A 162 3.04 -15.25 -11.77
CA GLY A 162 2.37 -14.81 -13.00
C GLY A 162 1.53 -13.54 -12.83
N SER A 163 1.83 -12.74 -11.80
CA SER A 163 1.06 -11.56 -11.39
C SER A 163 1.87 -10.29 -11.67
N TYR A 164 1.32 -9.33 -12.40
CA TYR A 164 2.02 -8.14 -12.85
C TYR A 164 1.52 -6.87 -12.13
N GLY A 165 2.43 -5.92 -11.96
CA GLY A 165 2.16 -4.50 -11.72
C GLY A 165 2.88 -3.63 -12.76
N LEU A 166 2.68 -2.30 -12.68
CA LEU A 166 3.17 -1.33 -13.66
C LEU A 166 4.64 -1.51 -14.07
N THR A 167 5.57 -1.65 -13.12
CA THR A 167 7.01 -1.81 -13.40
C THR A 167 7.40 -3.20 -13.92
N THR A 168 6.47 -4.15 -13.88
CA THR A 168 6.69 -5.54 -14.33
C THR A 168 5.88 -5.87 -15.58
N LEU A 169 5.18 -4.88 -16.16
CA LEU A 169 4.44 -5.09 -17.40
C LEU A 169 5.38 -5.51 -18.52
N ARG A 170 4.85 -6.33 -19.42
CA ARG A 170 5.52 -6.80 -20.62
C ARG A 170 4.83 -6.21 -21.83
N LYS A 171 5.51 -6.21 -22.98
CA LYS A 171 4.95 -5.68 -24.23
C LYS A 171 3.61 -6.31 -24.63
N ARG A 172 3.40 -7.59 -24.36
CA ARG A 172 2.12 -8.28 -24.61
C ARG A 172 0.94 -7.76 -23.77
N HIS A 173 1.21 -7.05 -22.68
CA HIS A 173 0.18 -6.49 -21.79
C HIS A 173 -0.29 -5.10 -22.23
N VAL A 174 0.24 -4.57 -23.34
CA VAL A 174 -0.11 -3.24 -23.82
C VAL A 174 -0.65 -3.30 -25.24
N LYS A 175 -1.75 -2.58 -25.47
CA LYS A 175 -2.24 -2.26 -26.80
C LYS A 175 -2.23 -0.74 -26.95
N ILE A 176 -1.51 -0.25 -27.96
CA ILE A 176 -1.32 1.18 -28.19
C ILE A 176 -2.24 1.60 -29.34
N GLN A 177 -3.05 2.63 -29.09
CA GLN A 177 -3.94 3.23 -30.08
C GLN A 177 -3.59 4.71 -30.25
N PRO A 178 -4.06 5.39 -31.30
CA PRO A 178 -3.90 6.85 -31.43
C PRO A 178 -4.47 7.56 -30.18
N GLY A 179 -3.62 8.32 -29.47
CA GLY A 179 -4.02 9.08 -28.29
C GLY A 179 -4.25 8.27 -27.00
N GLN A 180 -4.24 6.94 -27.06
CA GLN A 180 -4.62 6.09 -25.93
C GLN A 180 -3.69 4.88 -25.76
N VAL A 181 -3.62 4.38 -24.54
CA VAL A 181 -2.96 3.11 -24.22
C VAL A 181 -3.86 2.23 -23.37
N GLN A 182 -4.08 0.99 -23.82
CA GLN A 182 -4.81 -0.02 -23.07
C GLN A 182 -3.82 -0.97 -22.40
N LEU A 183 -3.98 -1.17 -21.09
CA LEU A 183 -3.18 -2.08 -20.28
C LEU A 183 -4.03 -3.28 -19.87
N ARG A 184 -3.66 -4.48 -20.34
CA ARG A 184 -4.33 -5.74 -20.00
C ARG A 184 -3.38 -6.75 -19.37
N PHE A 185 -3.61 -7.12 -18.11
CA PHE A 185 -2.73 -8.04 -17.37
C PHE A 185 -3.38 -8.66 -16.14
N ALA A 186 -2.96 -9.88 -15.78
CA ALA A 186 -3.28 -10.50 -14.50
C ALA A 186 -2.48 -9.83 -13.37
N GLY A 187 -3.16 -9.19 -12.43
CA GLY A 187 -2.57 -8.51 -11.28
C GLY A 187 -2.38 -9.41 -10.07
N LYS A 188 -2.19 -8.78 -8.90
CA LYS A 188 -2.09 -9.50 -7.62
C LYS A 188 -3.30 -10.44 -7.43
N SER A 189 -3.02 -11.69 -7.07
CA SER A 189 -4.04 -12.75 -6.87
C SER A 189 -4.80 -13.13 -8.14
N GLY A 190 -4.21 -12.92 -9.33
CA GLY A 190 -4.81 -13.29 -10.61
C GLY A 190 -5.99 -12.41 -11.03
N ILE A 191 -6.21 -11.28 -10.35
CA ILE A 191 -7.30 -10.35 -10.71
C ILE A 191 -6.93 -9.68 -12.04
N GLU A 192 -7.78 -9.83 -13.05
CA GLU A 192 -7.57 -9.19 -14.34
C GLU A 192 -7.66 -7.67 -14.24
N HIS A 193 -6.69 -6.99 -14.85
CA HIS A 193 -6.72 -5.57 -15.10
C HIS A 193 -6.95 -5.36 -16.59
N ASP A 194 -7.98 -4.61 -16.95
CA ASP A 194 -8.18 -4.04 -18.28
C ASP A 194 -8.48 -2.55 -18.07
N VAL A 195 -7.54 -1.68 -18.44
CA VAL A 195 -7.64 -0.23 -18.19
C VAL A 195 -7.13 0.54 -19.39
N THR A 196 -7.97 1.44 -19.91
CA THR A 196 -7.59 2.40 -20.95
C THR A 196 -7.17 3.72 -20.32
N VAL A 197 -6.09 4.29 -20.85
CA VAL A 197 -5.56 5.59 -20.45
C VAL A 197 -5.56 6.53 -21.65
N ASP A 198 -6.38 7.57 -21.57
CA ASP A 198 -6.52 8.63 -22.57
C ASP A 198 -5.49 9.74 -22.35
N ASP A 199 -4.23 9.46 -22.71
CA ASP A 199 -3.14 10.44 -22.63
C ASP A 199 -2.19 10.24 -23.81
N ALA A 200 -2.29 11.12 -24.81
CA ALA A 200 -1.51 11.04 -26.04
C ALA A 200 0.00 11.15 -25.80
N ARG A 201 0.44 11.81 -24.73
CA ARG A 201 1.86 11.90 -24.38
C ARG A 201 2.32 10.58 -23.78
N VAL A 202 1.56 10.01 -22.85
CA VAL A 202 1.83 8.67 -22.29
C VAL A 202 1.83 7.62 -23.39
N ALA A 203 0.85 7.61 -24.30
CA ALA A 203 0.77 6.65 -25.39
C ALA A 203 2.02 6.69 -26.30
N ARG A 204 2.54 7.89 -26.62
CA ARG A 204 3.80 8.05 -27.37
C ARG A 204 5.01 7.54 -26.60
N ILE A 205 5.11 7.82 -25.30
CA ILE A 205 6.24 7.36 -24.49
C ILE A 205 6.21 5.83 -24.35
N VAL A 206 5.05 5.26 -24.03
CA VAL A 206 4.89 3.80 -23.92
C VAL A 206 5.21 3.08 -25.23
N ARG A 207 4.86 3.67 -26.38
CA ARG A 207 5.26 3.17 -27.70
C ARG A 207 6.78 3.07 -27.84
N ARG A 208 7.49 4.14 -27.53
CA ARG A 208 8.97 4.16 -27.57
C ARG A 208 9.59 3.16 -26.61
N CYS A 209 9.00 2.97 -25.43
CA CYS A 209 9.48 1.92 -24.53
C CYS A 209 9.26 0.50 -25.11
N ALA A 210 8.13 0.27 -25.81
CA ALA A 210 7.83 -1.02 -26.43
C ALA A 210 8.72 -1.36 -27.64
N GLU A 211 9.35 -0.37 -28.27
CA GLU A 211 10.31 -0.53 -29.38
C GLU A 211 11.68 -1.07 -28.91
N LEU A 212 12.05 -0.86 -27.64
CA LEU A 212 13.33 -1.32 -27.08
C LEU A 212 13.40 -2.86 -27.02
N PRO A 213 14.53 -3.52 -27.35
CA PRO A 213 14.64 -4.99 -27.28
C PRO A 213 14.31 -5.58 -25.90
N GLY A 214 13.72 -6.79 -25.87
CA GLY A 214 13.38 -7.50 -24.64
C GLY A 214 11.88 -7.65 -24.40
N HIS A 215 11.51 -8.21 -23.25
CA HIS A 215 10.12 -8.52 -22.90
C HIS A 215 9.47 -7.44 -22.03
N GLU A 216 10.24 -6.79 -21.17
CA GLU A 216 9.80 -5.74 -20.26
C GLU A 216 9.30 -4.53 -21.04
N LEU A 217 8.22 -3.92 -20.55
CA LEU A 217 7.64 -2.76 -21.19
C LEU A 217 8.38 -1.47 -20.84
N PHE A 218 8.79 -1.29 -19.59
CA PHE A 218 9.42 -0.05 -19.13
C PHE A 218 10.91 -0.25 -18.92
N GLN A 219 11.69 0.32 -19.82
CA GLN A 219 13.14 0.36 -19.79
C GLN A 219 13.61 1.74 -20.26
N TYR A 220 14.84 2.12 -19.90
CA TYR A 220 15.53 3.28 -20.46
C TYR A 220 16.94 2.89 -20.89
N VAL A 221 17.54 3.72 -21.74
CA VAL A 221 18.94 3.63 -22.16
C VAL A 221 19.67 4.77 -21.47
N ASP A 222 20.78 4.48 -20.78
CA ASP A 222 21.63 5.50 -20.18
C ASP A 222 22.58 6.14 -21.21
N ASP A 223 23.42 7.05 -20.76
CA ASP A 223 24.35 7.79 -21.63
C ASP A 223 25.47 6.89 -22.21
N ASP A 224 25.74 5.74 -21.56
CA ASP A 224 26.68 4.72 -22.02
C ASP A 224 26.04 3.74 -23.03
N GLY A 225 24.77 3.93 -23.38
CA GLY A 225 24.04 3.06 -24.29
C GLY A 225 23.53 1.76 -23.64
N VAL A 226 23.65 1.64 -22.32
CA VAL A 226 23.25 0.46 -21.55
C VAL A 226 21.76 0.54 -21.22
N ARG A 227 21.07 -0.60 -21.41
CA ARG A 227 19.63 -0.72 -21.12
C ARG A 227 19.40 -1.09 -19.67
N HIS A 228 18.48 -0.37 -19.03
CA HIS A 228 18.09 -0.58 -17.64
C HIS A 228 16.57 -0.78 -17.52
N PRO A 229 16.08 -1.86 -16.89
CA PRO A 229 14.67 -1.99 -16.56
C PRO A 229 14.30 -1.02 -15.44
N VAL A 230 13.06 -0.49 -15.47
CA VAL A 230 12.56 0.34 -14.37
C VAL A 230 11.93 -0.53 -13.30
N GLY A 231 12.48 -0.48 -12.09
CA GLY A 231 12.03 -1.21 -10.92
C GLY A 231 11.12 -0.41 -10.00
N SER A 232 10.62 -1.09 -8.95
CA SER A 232 9.80 -0.45 -7.92
C SER A 232 10.58 0.55 -7.05
N SER A 233 11.90 0.34 -6.90
CA SER A 233 12.82 1.25 -6.24
C SER A 233 12.86 2.60 -6.98
N ASP A 234 13.06 2.58 -8.30
CA ASP A 234 13.12 3.79 -9.11
C ASP A 234 11.89 4.68 -8.95
N VAL A 235 10.71 4.07 -8.94
CA VAL A 235 9.45 4.79 -8.74
C VAL A 235 9.36 5.38 -7.33
N ASN A 236 9.72 4.61 -6.30
CA ASN A 236 9.65 5.11 -4.93
C ASN A 236 10.69 6.22 -4.67
N ASP A 237 11.88 6.12 -5.26
CA ASP A 237 12.93 7.14 -5.19
C ASP A 237 12.46 8.43 -5.85
N TYR A 238 11.90 8.32 -7.06
CA TYR A 238 11.30 9.46 -7.75
C TYR A 238 10.16 10.11 -6.94
N LEU A 239 9.29 9.32 -6.32
CA LEU A 239 8.22 9.83 -5.46
C LEU A 239 8.76 10.53 -4.20
N ARG A 240 9.85 10.01 -3.62
CA ARG A 240 10.52 10.60 -2.45
C ARG A 240 11.12 11.96 -2.81
N GLU A 241 11.80 12.07 -3.94
CA GLU A 241 12.39 13.32 -4.42
C GLU A 241 11.31 14.35 -4.81
N ALA A 242 10.34 13.92 -5.63
CA ALA A 242 9.25 14.77 -6.08
C ALA A 242 8.31 15.19 -4.94
N GLY A 243 8.16 14.35 -3.92
CA GLY A 243 7.26 14.53 -2.78
C GLY A 243 7.92 15.08 -1.51
N GLY A 244 9.26 15.05 -1.41
CA GLY A 244 10.07 15.59 -0.30
C GLY A 244 9.79 14.94 1.05
N ALA A 245 9.30 13.72 1.01
CA ALA A 245 9.06 12.84 2.15
C ALA A 245 8.97 11.41 1.61
N ASP A 246 9.00 10.41 2.49
CA ASP A 246 9.02 8.99 2.12
C ASP A 246 7.68 8.46 1.61
N PHE A 247 7.04 9.16 0.67
CA PHE A 247 5.84 8.70 -0.02
C PHE A 247 6.14 7.54 -0.96
N THR A 248 5.15 6.66 -1.11
CA THR A 248 5.22 5.44 -1.89
C THR A 248 4.01 5.35 -2.80
N ALA A 249 4.03 4.43 -3.76
CA ALA A 249 2.87 4.19 -4.59
C ALA A 249 1.62 3.70 -3.84
N LYS A 250 1.78 3.18 -2.61
CA LYS A 250 0.64 2.82 -1.76
C LYS A 250 -0.16 4.07 -1.35
N ASP A 251 0.51 5.21 -1.17
CA ASP A 251 -0.13 6.46 -0.75
C ASP A 251 -1.14 6.95 -1.79
N TYR A 252 -0.82 6.83 -3.08
CA TYR A 252 -1.76 7.09 -4.19
C TYR A 252 -3.05 6.28 -4.07
N ARG A 253 -2.92 4.97 -3.86
CA ARG A 253 -4.09 4.07 -3.77
C ARG A 253 -4.93 4.34 -2.53
N THR A 254 -4.30 4.67 -1.40
CA THR A 254 -5.04 5.06 -0.19
C THR A 254 -5.74 6.39 -0.39
N TRP A 255 -5.05 7.38 -0.96
CA TRP A 255 -5.60 8.70 -1.26
C TRP A 255 -6.81 8.59 -2.17
N ALA A 256 -6.65 7.94 -3.32
CA ALA A 256 -7.71 7.77 -4.30
C ALA A 256 -8.90 6.96 -3.75
N GLY A 257 -8.66 5.92 -2.95
CA GLY A 257 -9.74 5.15 -2.30
C GLY A 257 -10.61 6.02 -1.38
N SER A 258 -9.98 6.90 -0.60
CA SER A 258 -10.70 7.82 0.29
C SER A 258 -11.40 8.95 -0.45
N VAL A 259 -10.76 9.52 -1.47
CA VAL A 259 -11.34 10.54 -2.34
C VAL A 259 -12.55 10.00 -3.10
N HIS A 260 -12.45 8.80 -3.65
CA HIS A 260 -13.55 8.15 -4.35
C HIS A 260 -14.72 7.86 -3.42
N ALA A 261 -14.46 7.31 -2.23
CA ALA A 261 -15.49 7.09 -1.21
C ALA A 261 -16.21 8.41 -0.84
N LEU A 262 -15.44 9.47 -0.61
CA LEU A 262 -15.99 10.78 -0.29
C LEU A 262 -16.82 11.35 -1.44
N GLY A 263 -16.34 11.25 -2.68
CA GLY A 263 -17.06 11.74 -3.85
C GLY A 263 -18.41 11.04 -4.03
N LEU A 264 -18.46 9.71 -3.87
CA LEU A 264 -19.71 8.94 -3.90
C LEU A 264 -20.66 9.40 -2.79
N LEU A 265 -20.19 9.41 -1.53
CA LEU A 265 -21.03 9.73 -0.38
C LEU A 265 -21.51 11.19 -0.35
N ARG A 266 -20.74 12.15 -0.90
CA ARG A 266 -21.19 13.54 -1.03
C ARG A 266 -22.33 13.72 -2.03
N ARG A 267 -22.47 12.82 -3.00
CA ARG A 267 -23.57 12.80 -3.96
C ARG A 267 -24.76 11.97 -3.46
N THR A 268 -24.63 11.34 -2.31
CA THR A 268 -25.69 10.53 -1.70
C THR A 268 -26.40 11.33 -0.61
N GLU A 269 -27.72 11.40 -0.68
CA GLU A 269 -28.53 12.03 0.36
C GLU A 269 -28.46 11.25 1.68
N HIS A 270 -28.34 11.96 2.80
CA HIS A 270 -28.43 11.35 4.12
C HIS A 270 -29.89 11.22 4.56
N ARG A 271 -30.29 10.00 4.93
CA ARG A 271 -31.67 9.66 5.33
C ARG A 271 -31.66 8.86 6.65
N GLY A 272 -30.83 9.31 7.60
CA GLY A 272 -30.64 8.64 8.89
C GLY A 272 -29.57 7.54 8.88
N VAL A 273 -29.24 7.05 10.08
CA VAL A 273 -28.09 6.16 10.34
C VAL A 273 -28.22 4.81 9.64
N THR A 274 -29.41 4.20 9.62
CA THR A 274 -29.64 2.91 8.95
C THR A 274 -29.39 2.99 7.45
N HIS A 275 -29.91 4.04 6.80
CA HIS A 275 -29.63 4.32 5.40
C HIS A 275 -28.13 4.56 5.19
N ALA A 276 -27.51 5.36 6.05
CA ALA A 276 -26.11 5.70 5.93
C ALA A 276 -25.19 4.46 5.98
N ARG A 277 -25.45 3.53 6.91
CA ARG A 277 -24.70 2.26 7.02
C ARG A 277 -24.80 1.41 5.75
N LYS A 278 -25.99 1.33 5.13
CA LYS A 278 -26.19 0.63 3.87
C LYS A 278 -25.37 1.28 2.74
N GLN A 279 -25.42 2.61 2.61
CA GLN A 279 -24.66 3.33 1.60
C GLN A 279 -23.14 3.25 1.81
N ILE A 280 -22.68 3.20 3.06
CA ILE A 280 -21.27 2.94 3.38
C ILE A 280 -20.84 1.57 2.86
N VAL A 281 -21.65 0.52 3.03
CA VAL A 281 -21.33 -0.82 2.51
C VAL A 281 -21.19 -0.80 0.98
N GLU A 282 -22.13 -0.18 0.27
CA GLU A 282 -22.04 -0.07 -1.20
C GLU A 282 -20.85 0.77 -1.65
N THR A 283 -20.57 1.88 -0.96
CA THR A 283 -19.39 2.72 -1.22
C THR A 283 -18.09 1.93 -1.04
N VAL A 284 -17.98 1.15 0.03
CA VAL A 284 -16.81 0.29 0.27
C VAL A 284 -16.65 -0.75 -0.84
N ARG A 285 -17.76 -1.31 -1.36
CA ARG A 285 -17.73 -2.23 -2.51
C ARG A 285 -17.25 -1.54 -3.78
N ALA A 286 -17.75 -0.35 -4.09
CA ALA A 286 -17.30 0.43 -5.25
C ALA A 286 -15.79 0.76 -5.18
N VAL A 287 -15.29 1.14 -3.99
CA VAL A 287 -13.84 1.35 -3.78
C VAL A 287 -13.05 0.05 -3.90
N ALA A 288 -13.62 -1.08 -3.45
CA ALA A 288 -13.00 -2.39 -3.57
C ALA A 288 -12.83 -2.81 -5.04
N GLU A 289 -13.84 -2.56 -5.86
CA GLU A 289 -13.80 -2.75 -7.30
C GLU A 289 -12.75 -1.85 -7.96
N LEU A 290 -12.81 -0.53 -7.73
CA LEU A 290 -11.83 0.45 -8.25
C LEU A 290 -10.38 0.04 -7.94
N LEU A 291 -10.12 -0.35 -6.69
CA LEU A 291 -8.77 -0.70 -6.23
C LEU A 291 -8.40 -2.15 -6.50
N ARG A 292 -9.31 -3.00 -6.95
CA ARG A 292 -9.10 -4.45 -7.13
C ARG A 292 -8.56 -5.08 -5.84
N ASN A 293 -9.35 -4.95 -4.78
CA ASN A 293 -9.11 -5.44 -3.41
C ASN A 293 -10.42 -5.97 -2.83
N THR A 294 -10.37 -6.67 -1.69
CA THR A 294 -11.61 -7.05 -0.99
C THR A 294 -12.21 -5.87 -0.22
N PRO A 295 -13.54 -5.81 -0.04
CA PRO A 295 -14.21 -4.78 0.76
C PRO A 295 -13.63 -4.61 2.17
N ALA A 296 -13.36 -5.72 2.86
CA ALA A 296 -12.76 -5.70 4.19
C ALA A 296 -11.36 -5.05 4.20
N VAL A 297 -10.54 -5.33 3.18
CA VAL A 297 -9.23 -4.69 3.03
C VAL A 297 -9.37 -3.21 2.68
N CYS A 298 -10.32 -2.83 1.81
CA CYS A 298 -10.53 -1.41 1.47
C CYS A 298 -11.00 -0.59 2.66
N ARG A 299 -12.01 -1.08 3.41
CA ARG A 299 -12.51 -0.40 4.61
C ARG A 299 -11.43 -0.18 5.66
N ARG A 300 -10.60 -1.21 5.93
CA ARG A 300 -9.54 -1.13 6.94
C ARG A 300 -8.31 -0.35 6.45
N CYS A 301 -7.91 -0.55 5.19
CA CYS A 301 -6.58 -0.16 4.73
C CYS A 301 -6.55 0.96 3.68
N TYR A 302 -7.66 1.32 3.04
CA TYR A 302 -7.65 2.28 1.92
C TYR A 302 -8.62 3.45 2.06
N ILE A 303 -9.68 3.30 2.84
CA ILE A 303 -10.65 4.37 3.11
C ILE A 303 -10.33 5.00 4.46
N HIS A 304 -10.28 6.33 4.51
CA HIS A 304 -10.10 7.08 5.73
C HIS A 304 -11.40 7.05 6.55
N PRO A 305 -11.37 6.67 7.84
CA PRO A 305 -12.58 6.46 8.66
C PRO A 305 -13.42 7.73 8.76
N ALA A 306 -12.80 8.90 8.94
CA ALA A 306 -13.51 10.18 8.98
C ALA A 306 -14.45 10.45 7.78
N VAL A 307 -14.21 9.83 6.61
CA VAL A 307 -15.15 9.91 5.47
C VAL A 307 -16.45 9.18 5.79
N LEU A 308 -16.33 7.97 6.32
CA LEU A 308 -17.47 7.13 6.70
C LEU A 308 -18.19 7.72 7.91
N ASP A 309 -17.44 8.15 8.93
CA ASP A 309 -17.98 8.71 10.17
C ASP A 309 -18.74 10.02 9.90
N ALA A 310 -18.18 10.90 9.06
CA ALA A 310 -18.84 12.17 8.70
C ALA A 310 -20.14 11.94 7.93
N PHE A 311 -20.18 10.92 7.07
CA PHE A 311 -21.39 10.56 6.36
C PHE A 311 -22.41 9.90 7.29
N GLU A 312 -22.02 8.95 8.14
CA GLU A 312 -22.93 8.31 9.11
C GLU A 312 -23.59 9.36 10.02
N ALA A 313 -22.83 10.35 10.46
CA ALA A 313 -23.30 11.48 11.27
C ALA A 313 -24.08 12.57 10.49
N GLY A 314 -24.28 12.44 9.16
CA GLY A 314 -24.99 13.43 8.34
C GLY A 314 -24.23 14.75 8.11
N THR A 315 -22.99 14.86 8.60
CA THR A 315 -22.19 16.09 8.52
C THR A 315 -21.43 16.27 7.20
N LEU A 316 -21.32 15.21 6.39
CA LEU A 316 -20.54 15.24 5.15
C LEU A 316 -21.16 16.17 4.08
N ALA A 317 -22.50 16.29 4.03
CA ALA A 317 -23.20 17.16 3.09
C ALA A 317 -22.91 18.65 3.35
N ALA A 318 -22.80 19.03 4.63
CA ALA A 318 -22.49 20.39 5.06
C ALA A 318 -20.99 20.76 4.94
N LEU A 319 -20.14 19.86 4.42
CA LEU A 319 -18.72 20.11 4.29
C LEU A 319 -18.44 21.21 3.25
N ALA A 320 -18.13 22.41 3.74
CA ALA A 320 -17.78 23.54 2.90
C ALA A 320 -16.38 23.37 2.26
N VAL A 321 -16.33 23.41 0.93
CA VAL A 321 -15.08 23.41 0.14
C VAL A 321 -14.82 24.82 -0.36
N ARG A 322 -14.05 25.60 0.41
CA ARG A 322 -13.89 27.05 0.13
C ARG A 322 -13.15 27.34 -1.17
N ARG A 323 -12.11 26.55 -1.49
CA ARG A 323 -11.29 26.68 -2.72
C ARG A 323 -10.69 25.33 -3.09
N THR A 324 -10.58 25.08 -4.39
CA THR A 324 -9.83 23.93 -4.95
C THR A 324 -8.39 24.37 -5.21
N PRO A 325 -7.38 23.88 -4.46
CA PRO A 325 -5.99 24.23 -4.71
C PRO A 325 -5.54 23.77 -6.11
N ARG A 326 -4.69 24.57 -6.78
CA ARG A 326 -4.12 24.19 -8.07
C ARG A 326 -3.41 22.83 -7.96
N GLY A 327 -3.70 21.93 -8.90
CA GLY A 327 -3.13 20.57 -8.93
C GLY A 327 -3.92 19.50 -8.15
N LEU A 328 -5.00 19.89 -7.47
CA LEU A 328 -6.00 18.97 -6.90
C LEU A 328 -7.32 19.03 -7.67
N ARG A 329 -7.99 17.89 -7.77
CA ARG A 329 -9.35 17.73 -8.29
C ARG A 329 -10.39 18.17 -7.24
N VAL A 330 -11.65 18.34 -7.65
CA VAL A 330 -12.73 18.81 -6.76
C VAL A 330 -12.91 17.89 -5.55
N ASP A 331 -13.02 16.58 -5.76
CA ASP A 331 -13.18 15.61 -4.66
C ASP A 331 -11.90 15.49 -3.80
N GLU A 332 -10.73 15.74 -4.39
CA GLU A 332 -9.46 15.80 -3.65
C GLU A 332 -9.43 17.01 -2.70
N ALA A 333 -9.87 18.18 -3.18
CA ALA A 333 -9.99 19.38 -2.34
C ALA A 333 -11.06 19.22 -1.24
N ALA A 334 -12.16 18.55 -1.55
CA ALA A 334 -13.19 18.21 -0.57
C ALA A 334 -12.63 17.29 0.53
N PHE A 335 -11.83 16.28 0.15
CA PHE A 335 -11.17 15.43 1.13
C PHE A 335 -10.14 16.19 1.98
N VAL A 336 -9.38 17.13 1.41
CA VAL A 336 -8.53 18.03 2.20
C VAL A 336 -9.34 18.84 3.22
N ALA A 337 -10.50 19.37 2.83
CA ALA A 337 -11.38 20.11 3.73
C ALA A 337 -11.87 19.23 4.90
N LEU A 338 -12.24 17.97 4.61
CA LEU A 338 -12.62 17.01 5.64
C LEU A 338 -11.48 16.74 6.62
N LEU A 339 -10.27 16.46 6.11
CA LEU A 339 -9.09 16.18 6.95
C LEU A 339 -8.75 17.37 7.86
N ARG A 340 -8.93 18.61 7.39
CA ARG A 340 -8.75 19.82 8.21
C ARG A 340 -9.82 19.95 9.29
N SER A 341 -11.08 19.66 8.97
CA SER A 341 -12.19 19.69 9.92
C SER A 341 -12.00 18.64 11.04
N ALA A 342 -11.64 17.40 10.67
CA ALA A 342 -11.39 16.32 11.62
C ALA A 342 -10.25 16.65 12.59
N ARG A 343 -9.15 17.26 12.11
CA ARG A 343 -8.04 17.69 12.97
C ARG A 343 -8.44 18.75 13.99
N ARG A 344 -9.31 19.70 13.62
CA ARG A 344 -9.79 20.73 14.55
C ARG A 344 -10.60 20.13 15.69
N ARG A 345 -11.44 19.14 15.40
CA ARG A 345 -12.25 18.44 16.42
C ARG A 345 -11.44 17.55 17.37
N MET A 346 -10.23 17.13 16.97
CA MET A 346 -9.34 16.31 17.80
C MET A 346 -8.35 17.13 18.64
N GLY A 347 -8.16 18.41 18.30
CA GLY A 347 -7.26 19.33 19.01
C GLY A 347 -7.98 20.27 19.98
N THR A 348 -9.28 20.06 20.15
CA THR A 348 -10.16 20.61 21.19
C THR A 348 -10.61 19.44 22.05
#